data_AF-A0A8T5QEF3-F1
#
_entry.id   AF-A0A8T5QEF3-F1
#
_cell.length_a   1.000
_cell.length_b   1.000
_cell.length_c   1.000
_cell.angle_alpha   90.00
_cell.angle_beta   90.00
_cell.angle_gamma   90.00
#
_symmetry.space_group_name_H-M   'P 1'
#
loop_
_entity.id
_entity.type
_entity.pdbx_description
1 polymer ?
#
loop_
_entity_poly.entity_id
_entity_poly.type
_entity_poly.pdbx_seq_one_letter_code
_entity_poly.pdbx_strand_id
1 'polypeptide(L)' 'MTKCRICGVDFTGETDSVVMCRYHTGNVHLGCCMDVCSWEKQPCHHCLGVFQRV' A
#
# COMPACT_ATOMS: atom_id res chain seq x y z
N MET A 1 5.65 7.32 12.70
CA MET A 1 5.38 7.76 11.33
C MET A 1 5.54 6.57 10.41
N THR A 2 4.44 6.10 9.83
CA THR A 2 4.48 5.01 8.85
C THR A 2 4.32 5.70 7.50
N LYS A 3 5.24 5.45 6.55
CA LYS A 3 5.25 6.07 5.23
C LYS A 3 5.15 5.02 4.13
N CYS A 4 4.54 5.40 3.01
CA CYS A 4 4.42 4.54 1.85
C CYS A 4 5.80 4.30 1.21
N ARG A 5 6.17 3.05 0.96
CA ARG A 5 7.43 2.71 0.28
C ARG A 5 7.49 3.09 -1.21
N ILE A 6 6.34 3.38 -1.84
CA ILE A 6 6.26 3.76 -3.25
C ILE A 6 6.36 5.29 -3.41
N CYS A 7 5.46 6.05 -2.78
CA CYS A 7 5.42 7.50 -2.93
C CYS A 7 6.14 8.28 -1.81
N GLY A 8 6.58 7.61 -0.74
CA GLY A 8 7.29 8.24 0.38
C GLY A 8 6.42 9.08 1.31
N VAL A 9 5.14 9.28 0.99
CA VAL A 9 4.17 10.06 1.77
C VAL A 9 3.76 9.31 3.03
N ASP A 10 3.60 10.03 4.14
CA ASP A 10 3.07 9.50 5.39
C ASP A 10 1.61 9.06 5.25
N PHE A 11 1.25 7.97 5.94
CA PHE A 11 -0.15 7.59 6.12
C PHE A 11 -0.76 8.53 7.15
N THR A 12 -1.44 9.58 6.69
CA THR A 12 -1.94 10.69 7.53
C THR A 12 -3.38 10.53 7.98
N GLY A 13 -4.15 9.61 7.38
CA GLY A 13 -5.58 9.46 7.64
C GLY A 13 -6.00 8.07 8.12
N GLU A 14 -7.08 8.02 8.90
CA GLU A 14 -7.85 6.80 9.21
C GLU A 14 -8.47 6.19 7.94
N THR A 15 -8.67 7.01 6.91
CA THR A 15 -9.17 6.58 5.60
C THR A 15 -8.08 6.00 4.69
N ASP A 16 -6.81 6.03 5.09
CA ASP A 16 -5.72 5.46 4.30
C ASP A 16 -5.78 3.93 4.32
N SER A 17 -6.15 3.35 3.19
CA SER A 17 -6.03 1.91 2.97
C SER A 17 -4.57 1.56 2.73
N VAL A 18 -3.99 0.81 3.66
CA VAL A 18 -2.58 0.38 3.61
C VAL A 18 -2.52 -1.07 3.17
N VAL A 19 -1.59 -1.40 2.28
CA VAL A 19 -1.26 -2.78 1.95
C VAL A 19 0.19 -3.07 2.25
N MET A 20 0.45 -4.27 2.76
CA MET A 20 1.81 -4.74 2.97
C MET A 20 2.27 -5.45 1.70
N CYS A 21 3.14 -4.79 0.93
CA CYS A 21 3.68 -5.36 -0.30
C CYS A 21 5.05 -6.00 -0.03
N ARG A 22 5.17 -7.31 -0.32
CA ARG A 22 6.44 -8.04 -0.19
C ARG A 22 7.50 -7.52 -1.15
N TYR A 23 7.12 -7.17 -2.38
CA TYR A 23 8.06 -6.66 -3.38
C TYR A 23 8.72 -5.35 -2.93
N HIS A 24 7.94 -4.42 -2.37
CA HIS A 24 8.45 -3.16 -1.84
C HIS A 24 8.96 -3.25 -0.39
N THR A 25 8.95 -4.44 0.22
CA THR A 25 9.42 -4.69 1.59
C THR A 25 8.86 -3.69 2.61
N GLY A 26 7.54 -3.48 2.59
CA GLY A 26 6.89 -2.60 3.56
C GLY A 26 5.45 -2.23 3.24
N ASN A 27 4.98 -1.24 3.99
CA ASN A 27 3.65 -0.67 3.86
C ASN A 27 3.61 0.31 2.69
N VAL A 28 2.58 0.19 1.86
CA VAL A 28 2.31 1.07 0.73
C VAL A 28 0.82 1.42 0.70
N HIS A 29 0.45 2.57 0.12
CA HIS A 29 -0.97 2.86 -0.11
C HIS A 29 -1.55 1.81 -1.06
N LEU A 30 -2.82 1.46 -0.86
CA LEU A 30 -3.56 0.58 -1.76
C LEU A 30 -3.54 1.13 -3.20
N GLY A 31 -3.81 2.43 -3.37
CA GLY A 31 -3.73 3.09 -4.67
C GLY A 31 -2.34 3.00 -5.29
N CYS A 32 -1.28 3.33 -4.53
CA CYS A 32 0.09 3.21 -5.03
C CYS A 32 0.44 1.77 -5.43
N CYS A 33 -0.03 0.77 -4.69
CA CYS A 33 0.15 -0.64 -5.03
C CYS A 33 -0.57 -0.99 -6.34
N MET A 34 -1.79 -0.50 -6.53
CA MET A 34 -2.57 -0.74 -7.76
C MET A 34 -1.97 -0.03 -8.98
N ASP A 35 -1.42 1.16 -8.81
CA ASP A 35 -0.91 1.98 -9.92
C ASP A 35 0.51 1.60 -10.34
N VAL A 36 1.35 1.16 -9.39
CA VAL A 36 2.79 0.94 -9.63
C VAL A 36 3.17 -0.55 -9.58
N CYS A 37 2.51 -1.34 -8.72
CA CYS A 37 2.87 -2.74 -8.49
C CYS A 37 1.91 -3.73 -9.16
N SER A 38 0.67 -3.33 -9.45
CA SER A 38 -0.35 -4.16 -10.09
C SER A 38 -0.56 -3.77 -11.54
N TRP A 39 -0.90 -4.76 -12.37
CA TRP A 39 -1.25 -4.57 -13.78
C TRP A 39 -2.76 -4.55 -14.02
N GLU A 40 -3.57 -5.01 -13.06
CA GLU A 40 -5.02 -5.20 -13.25
C GLU A 40 -5.89 -4.31 -12.33
N LYS A 41 -5.32 -3.23 -11.77
CA LYS A 41 -6.00 -2.37 -10.78
C LYS A 41 -6.50 -3.12 -9.53
N GLN A 42 -5.93 -4.28 -9.23
CA GLN A 42 -6.18 -5.06 -8.02
C GLN A 42 -4.97 -4.99 -7.08
N PRO A 43 -5.08 -5.30 -5.77
CA PRO A 43 -3.90 -5.46 -4.93
C PRO A 43 -2.95 -6.49 -5.58
N CYS A 44 -1.67 -6.16 -5.75
CA CYS A 44 -0.73 -7.07 -6.41
C CYS A 44 -0.65 -8.43 -5.67
N HIS A 45 -0.26 -9.50 -6.36
CA HIS A 45 -0.06 -10.83 -5.75
C HIS A 45 0.99 -10.86 -4.62
N HIS A 46 1.82 -9.83 -4.53
CA HIS A 46 2.79 -9.65 -3.44
C HIS A 46 2.18 -9.00 -2.20
N CYS A 47 0.90 -8.61 -2.25
CA CYS A 47 0.15 -8.06 -1.13
C CYS A 47 -0.16 -9.17 -0.12
N LEU A 48 0.27 -8.96 1.13
CA LEU A 48 -0.05 -9.86 2.24
C LEU A 48 -1.45 -9.65 2.81
N GLY A 49 -2.05 -8.49 2.54
CA GLY A 49 -3.36 -8.11 3.04
C GLY A 49 -3.59 -6.59 2.93
N VAL A 50 -4.87 -6.22 2.88
CA VAL A 50 -5.33 -4.83 2.98
C VAL A 50 -5.69 -4.57 4.43
N PHE A 51 -5.08 -3.54 5.02
CA PHE A 51 -5.29 -3.12 6.38
C PHE A 51 -5.88 -1.71 6.38
N GLN A 52 -7.03 -1.54 7.04
CA GLN A 52 -7.53 -0.22 7.42
C GLN A 52 -7.05 0.09 8.83
N ARG A 53 -6.57 1.32 9.04
CA ARG A 53 -6.30 1.85 10.37
C ARG A 53 -7.63 2.29 10.96
N VAL A 54 -8.26 1.40 11.75
CA VAL A 54 -9.33 1.73 12.71
C VAL A 54 -8.76 2.14 14.05
#